data_AF-M9LAT6-F1
#
_entry.id   AF-M9LAT6-F1
#
_cell.length_a   1.000
_cell.length_b   1.000
_cell.length_c   1.000
_cell.angle_alpha   90.00
_cell.angle_beta   90.00
_cell.angle_gamma   90.00
#
_symmetry.space_group_name_H-M   'P 1'
#
loop_
_entity.id
_entity.type
_entity.pdbx_description
1 polymer ?
#
loop_
_entity_poly.entity_id
_entity_poly.type
_entity_poly.pdbx_seq_one_letter_code
_entity_poly.pdbx_strand_id
1 'polypeptide(L)'
;MGERKRVKYPFDDRVFQYGEIYKAKDDYIVFPEEKYVTRTKHESRLVCVIHHCEANSDPRAWVINVAPLSSRIEMKRDNDLEITPQKGNYINRRSLIRLGCAQPLLKIDLEGPVGVLTESQLLQLSALQIILTGTELD
;
A
#
# COMPACT_ATOMS: atom_id res chain seq x y z
N MET A 1 1.55 17.66 18.64
CA MET A 1 0.62 16.68 18.05
C MET A 1 -0.77 17.28 18.12
N GLY A 2 -1.33 17.77 17.00
CA GLY A 2 -2.66 18.39 17.01
C GLY A 2 -3.74 17.32 17.08
N GLU A 3 -4.67 17.44 18.03
CA GLU A 3 -5.88 16.62 18.05
C GLU A 3 -6.63 16.81 16.72
N ARG A 4 -6.82 15.71 15.99
CA ARG A 4 -7.71 15.74 14.83
C ARG A 4 -9.14 15.92 15.33
N LYS A 5 -9.80 17.00 14.89
CA LYS A 5 -11.24 17.18 15.08
C LYS A 5 -11.95 15.92 14.59
N ARG A 6 -12.68 15.25 15.47
CA ARG A 6 -13.60 14.17 15.08
C ARG A 6 -14.63 14.77 14.13
N VAL A 7 -14.61 14.32 12.87
CA VAL A 7 -15.64 14.66 11.89
C VAL A 7 -16.82 13.72 12.06
N LYS A 8 -18.04 14.23 11.79
CA LYS A 8 -19.27 13.42 11.86
C LYS A 8 -19.23 12.24 10.87
N TYR A 9 -18.64 12.48 9.70
CA TYR A 9 -18.30 11.48 8.68
C TYR A 9 -17.00 11.92 7.99
N PRO A 10 -15.97 11.06 7.88
CA PRO A 10 -14.85 11.35 6.99
C PRO A 10 -15.33 11.28 5.53
N PHE A 11 -15.06 12.34 4.77
CA PHE A 11 -15.39 12.47 3.35
C PHE A 11 -14.11 12.81 2.62
N ASP A 12 -13.86 12.14 1.50
CA ASP A 12 -12.64 12.30 0.71
C ASP A 12 -12.95 12.18 -0.77
N ASP A 13 -12.92 13.29 -1.50
CA ASP A 13 -13.27 13.35 -2.93
C ASP A 13 -12.11 12.95 -3.86
N ARG A 14 -10.94 12.60 -3.31
CA ARG A 14 -9.81 12.11 -4.09
C ARG A 14 -10.13 10.74 -4.70
N VAL A 15 -9.64 10.54 -5.92
CA VAL A 15 -9.71 9.25 -6.62
C VAL A 15 -8.38 8.53 -6.46
N PHE A 16 -8.42 7.33 -5.88
CA PHE A 16 -7.24 6.50 -5.62
C PHE A 16 -7.09 5.43 -6.70
N GLN A 17 -6.02 5.48 -7.48
CA GLN A 17 -5.83 4.52 -8.58
C GLN A 17 -5.05 3.28 -8.14
N TYR A 18 -5.37 2.15 -8.75
CA TYR A 18 -4.63 0.90 -8.57
C TYR A 18 -3.15 1.09 -8.94
N GLY A 19 -2.25 0.68 -8.05
CA GLY A 19 -0.79 0.84 -8.20
C GLY A 19 -0.24 2.23 -7.86
N GLU A 20 -1.06 3.18 -7.40
CA GLU A 20 -0.53 4.43 -6.86
C GLU A 20 0.14 4.20 -5.50
N ILE A 21 1.20 4.97 -5.27
CA ILE A 21 2.00 4.92 -4.05
C ILE A 21 1.70 6.18 -3.24
N TYR A 22 1.35 5.99 -1.97
CA TYR A 22 1.08 7.05 -1.00
C TYR A 22 2.03 6.93 0.20
N LYS A 23 2.12 7.99 0.98
CA LYS A 23 2.70 7.97 2.32
C LYS A 23 1.59 7.81 3.33
N ALA A 24 1.81 7.00 4.35
CA ALA A 24 1.00 6.91 5.55
C ALA A 24 1.92 7.02 6.77
N LYS A 25 1.38 7.43 7.92
CA LYS A 25 2.15 7.34 9.17
C LYS A 25 2.47 5.88 9.45
N ASP A 26 3.73 5.62 9.81
CA ASP A 26 4.19 4.25 10.02
C ASP A 26 3.51 3.58 11.22
N ASP A 27 2.97 4.38 12.14
CA ASP A 27 2.14 3.94 13.27
C ASP A 27 0.80 3.32 12.85
N TYR A 28 0.32 3.60 11.64
CA TYR A 28 -0.90 3.00 11.11
C TYR A 28 -0.62 1.67 10.39
N ILE A 29 0.65 1.31 10.21
CA ILE A 29 1.06 0.11 9.49
C ILE A 29 1.34 -1.01 10.47
N VAL A 30 0.60 -2.08 10.34
CA VAL A 30 0.79 -3.31 11.10
C VAL A 30 1.54 -4.32 10.24
N PHE A 31 2.76 -4.70 10.64
CA PHE A 31 3.39 -5.93 10.15
C PHE A 31 3.15 -7.05 11.17
N PRO A 32 2.54 -8.20 10.79
CA PRO A 32 2.25 -9.29 11.71
C PRO A 32 3.47 -9.82 12.48
N GLU A 33 4.64 -9.80 11.86
CA GLU A 33 5.90 -10.26 12.45
C GLU A 33 6.41 -9.39 13.61
N GLU A 34 5.91 -8.16 13.79
CA GLU A 34 6.33 -7.26 14.87
C GLU A 34 6.11 -7.82 16.29
N LYS A 35 5.24 -8.83 16.42
CA LYS A 35 5.07 -9.56 17.68
C LYS A 35 6.32 -10.34 18.10
N TYR A 36 7.19 -10.65 17.14
CA TYR A 36 8.37 -11.49 17.33
C TYR A 36 9.68 -10.79 16.97
N VAL A 37 9.63 -9.70 16.20
CA VAL A 37 10.81 -8.92 15.82
C VAL A 37 10.65 -7.45 16.14
N THR A 38 11.73 -6.82 16.60
CA THR A 38 11.76 -5.36 16.77
C THR A 38 11.86 -4.68 15.41
N ARG A 39 10.84 -3.89 15.04
CA ARG A 39 10.84 -3.04 13.84
C ARG A 39 11.35 -1.64 14.18
N THR A 40 12.18 -1.07 13.31
CA THR A 40 12.45 0.36 13.32
C THR A 40 11.22 1.11 12.78
N LYS A 41 10.55 1.88 13.63
CA LYS A 41 9.50 2.80 13.20
C LYS A 41 10.10 4.02 12.52
N HIS A 42 9.47 4.47 11.44
CA HIS A 42 9.77 5.71 10.74
C HIS A 42 8.62 6.71 10.92
N GLU A 43 8.83 7.97 10.52
CA GLU A 43 7.76 8.96 10.52
C GLU A 43 6.64 8.58 9.54
N SER A 44 7.02 8.09 8.36
CA SER A 44 6.09 7.63 7.34
C SER A 44 6.56 6.34 6.67
N ARG A 45 5.60 5.62 6.09
CA ARG A 45 5.78 4.41 5.30
C ARG A 45 5.12 4.62 3.95
N LEU A 46 5.79 4.17 2.89
CA LEU A 46 5.15 4.10 1.58
C LEU A 46 4.18 2.91 1.55
N VAL A 47 3.02 3.11 0.95
CA VAL A 47 1.99 2.10 0.75
C VAL A 47 1.51 2.14 -0.70
N CYS A 48 1.24 0.99 -1.29
CA CYS A 48 0.70 0.88 -2.64
C CYS A 48 -0.79 0.56 -2.57
N VAL A 49 -1.63 1.26 -3.35
CA VAL A 49 -3.03 0.86 -3.55
C VAL A 49 -3.05 -0.44 -4.36
N ILE A 50 -3.68 -1.47 -3.82
CA ILE A 50 -3.65 -2.82 -4.42
C ILE A 50 -5.00 -3.28 -4.93
N HIS A 51 -6.10 -2.58 -4.69
CA HIS A 51 -7.40 -3.00 -5.24
C HIS A 51 -7.82 -2.08 -6.38
N HIS A 52 -8.27 -2.69 -7.47
CA HIS A 52 -8.97 -1.99 -8.54
C HIS A 52 -10.48 -2.13 -8.30
N CYS A 53 -11.10 -1.14 -7.66
CA CYS A 53 -12.53 -1.16 -7.37
C CYS A 53 -13.15 0.24 -7.29
N GLU A 54 -14.46 0.33 -7.53
CA GLU A 54 -15.21 1.60 -7.53
C GLU A 54 -15.20 2.30 -6.17
N ALA A 55 -15.03 1.57 -5.07
CA ALA A 55 -14.90 2.15 -3.74
C ALA A 55 -13.69 3.11 -3.62
N ASN A 56 -12.69 2.95 -4.48
CA ASN A 56 -11.54 3.86 -4.50
C ASN A 56 -11.93 5.29 -4.90
N SER A 57 -12.94 5.46 -5.76
CA SER A 57 -13.44 6.78 -6.19
C SER A 57 -14.68 7.24 -5.42
N ASP A 58 -15.35 6.37 -4.65
CA ASP A 58 -16.48 6.75 -3.83
C ASP A 58 -16.05 7.58 -2.61
N PRO A 59 -16.48 8.85 -2.48
CA PRO A 59 -16.13 9.69 -1.33
C PRO A 59 -16.70 9.22 0.01
N ARG A 60 -17.69 8.31 -0.02
CA ARG A 60 -18.32 7.71 1.16
C ARG A 60 -17.63 6.42 1.60
N ALA A 61 -16.81 5.82 0.74
CA ALA A 61 -15.94 4.72 1.13
C ALA A 61 -14.71 5.29 1.83
N TRP A 62 -14.57 5.02 3.13
CA TRP A 62 -13.55 5.65 3.96
C TRP A 62 -12.19 5.00 3.86
N VAL A 63 -12.18 3.72 3.46
CA VAL A 63 -10.98 2.88 3.47
C VAL A 63 -10.52 2.58 2.06
N ILE A 64 -9.22 2.40 1.94
CA ILE A 64 -8.55 1.94 0.74
C ILE A 64 -7.63 0.78 1.13
N ASN A 65 -7.68 -0.31 0.37
CA ASN A 65 -6.81 -1.44 0.62
C ASN A 65 -5.43 -1.18 0.02
N VAL A 66 -4.42 -1.24 0.88
CA VAL A 66 -3.04 -0.97 0.52
C VAL A 66 -2.11 -2.07 0.99
N ALA A 67 -0.96 -2.21 0.34
CA ALA A 67 0.13 -3.03 0.83
C ALA A 67 1.34 -2.14 1.18
N PRO A 68 1.92 -2.26 2.38
CA PRO A 68 3.07 -1.45 2.78
C PRO A 68 4.35 -1.87 2.06
N LEU A 69 5.22 -0.89 1.81
CA LEU A 69 6.53 -1.11 1.21
C LEU A 69 7.61 -1.36 2.28
N SER A 70 8.55 -2.25 2.01
CA SER A 70 9.71 -2.50 2.86
C SER A 70 10.99 -2.55 2.05
N SER A 71 12.08 -1.97 2.55
CA SER A 71 13.40 -2.11 1.93
C SER A 71 14.14 -3.39 2.33
N ARG A 72 13.54 -4.22 3.21
CA ARG A 72 14.08 -5.52 3.63
C ARG A 72 13.79 -6.60 2.60
N ILE A 73 14.48 -6.51 1.47
CA ILE A 73 14.31 -7.41 0.32
C ILE A 73 14.59 -8.88 0.66
N GLU A 74 15.42 -9.14 1.66
CA GLU A 74 15.73 -10.46 2.19
C GLU A 74 14.51 -11.17 2.83
N MET A 75 13.46 -10.42 3.16
CA MET A 75 12.23 -10.95 3.77
C MET A 75 11.15 -11.29 2.74
N LYS A 76 11.48 -11.28 1.44
CA LYS A 76 10.54 -11.53 0.35
C LYS A 76 9.83 -12.89 0.53
N ARG A 77 8.51 -12.87 0.41
CA ARG A 77 7.64 -14.03 0.31
C ARG A 77 7.10 -14.19 -1.12
N ASP A 78 6.49 -15.33 -1.39
CA ASP A 78 6.00 -15.69 -2.73
C ASP A 78 4.95 -14.72 -3.27
N ASN A 79 4.20 -14.08 -2.37
CA ASN A 79 3.19 -13.08 -2.69
C ASN A 79 3.72 -11.64 -2.67
N ASP A 80 4.99 -11.39 -2.34
CA ASP A 80 5.51 -10.03 -2.29
C ASP A 80 6.04 -9.59 -3.67
N LEU A 81 5.63 -8.40 -4.11
CA LEU A 81 6.15 -7.81 -5.34
C LEU A 81 7.46 -7.09 -5.05
N GLU A 82 8.53 -7.53 -5.67
CA GLU A 82 9.79 -6.79 -5.62
C GLU A 82 9.81 -5.69 -6.68
N ILE A 83 10.18 -4.47 -6.27
CA ILE A 83 10.22 -3.29 -7.13
C ILE A 83 11.58 -2.62 -7.05
N THR A 84 12.07 -2.15 -8.19
CA THR A 84 13.26 -1.32 -8.31
C THR A 84 12.88 0.13 -8.62
N PRO A 85 13.76 1.11 -8.31
CA PRO A 85 13.58 2.49 -8.73
C PRO A 85 13.36 2.59 -10.24
N GLN A 86 12.30 3.27 -10.65
CA GLN A 86 12.03 3.59 -12.05
C GLN A 86 11.58 5.05 -12.17
N LYS A 87 11.73 5.62 -13.36
CA LYS A 87 11.30 6.98 -13.64
C LYS A 87 9.79 7.10 -13.39
N GLY A 88 9.39 7.98 -12.47
CA GLY A 88 7.99 8.24 -12.13
C GLY A 88 7.44 7.43 -10.95
N ASN A 89 8.17 6.42 -10.45
CA ASN A 89 7.86 5.81 -9.16
C ASN A 89 8.71 6.50 -8.06
N TYR A 90 8.11 6.91 -6.93
CA TYR A 90 8.79 7.66 -5.85
C TYR A 90 9.91 6.87 -5.15
N ILE A 91 10.15 5.65 -5.60
CA ILE A 91 10.96 4.66 -4.94
C ILE A 91 12.42 4.95 -5.29
N ASN A 92 13.23 5.22 -4.27
CA ASN A 92 14.65 5.54 -4.43
C ASN A 92 15.59 4.36 -4.20
N ARG A 93 15.05 3.19 -3.83
CA ARG A 93 15.80 1.96 -3.58
C ARG A 93 14.97 0.72 -3.86
N ARG A 94 15.64 -0.40 -4.14
CA ARG A 94 14.99 -1.72 -4.24
C ARG A 94 14.15 -1.99 -2.99
N SER A 95 12.90 -2.35 -3.19
CA SER A 95 11.90 -2.50 -2.12
C SER A 95 10.95 -3.66 -2.44
N LEU A 96 10.18 -4.09 -1.45
CA LEU A 96 9.07 -5.04 -1.56
C LEU A 96 7.75 -4.33 -1.32
N ILE A 97 6.74 -4.57 -2.14
CA ILE A 97 5.34 -4.36 -1.78
C ILE A 97 4.88 -5.64 -1.06
N ARG A 98 4.62 -5.52 0.24
CA ARG A 98 4.33 -6.67 1.10
C ARG A 98 2.85 -7.07 1.00
N LEU A 99 2.45 -7.84 -0.01
CA LEU A 99 1.02 -8.21 -0.19
C LEU A 99 0.48 -9.07 0.95
N GLY A 100 1.32 -9.91 1.56
CA GLY A 100 0.92 -10.65 2.77
C GLY A 100 0.62 -9.76 3.99
N CYS A 101 0.97 -8.48 3.92
CA CYS A 101 0.70 -7.45 4.95
C CYS A 101 -0.30 -6.40 4.44
N ALA A 102 -1.06 -6.74 3.39
CA ALA A 102 -2.14 -5.90 2.90
C ALA A 102 -3.13 -5.57 4.02
N GLN A 103 -3.52 -4.30 4.11
CA GLN A 103 -4.41 -3.81 5.14
C GLN A 103 -5.21 -2.59 4.66
N PRO A 104 -6.44 -2.41 5.17
CA PRO A 104 -7.20 -1.19 4.90
C PRO A 104 -6.58 -0.01 5.67
N LEU A 105 -6.47 1.14 5.02
CA LEU A 105 -6.16 2.42 5.65
C LEU A 105 -7.26 3.45 5.34
N LEU A 106 -7.44 4.43 6.21
CA LEU A 106 -8.35 5.55 5.93
C LEU A 106 -7.78 6.41 4.79
N LYS A 107 -8.63 6.80 3.82
CA LYS A 107 -8.23 7.68 2.71
C LYS A 107 -7.59 8.97 3.21
N ILE A 108 -8.19 9.60 4.22
CA ILE A 108 -7.71 10.84 4.86
C ILE A 108 -6.33 10.71 5.53
N ASP A 109 -5.84 9.49 5.76
CA ASP A 109 -4.51 9.22 6.33
C ASP A 109 -3.42 9.05 5.28
N LEU A 110 -3.80 9.05 4.00
CA LEU A 110 -2.87 8.96 2.88
C LEU A 110 -2.46 10.35 2.40
N GLU A 111 -1.15 10.55 2.30
CA GLU A 111 -0.50 11.73 1.73
C GLU A 111 0.10 11.36 0.36
N GLY A 112 -0.29 12.07 -0.70
CA GLY A 112 0.14 11.74 -2.07
C GLY A 112 -0.98 11.94 -3.11
N PRO A 113 -0.89 11.26 -4.28
CA PRO A 113 0.09 10.20 -4.60
C PRO A 113 1.51 10.74 -4.75
N VAL A 114 2.50 9.93 -4.40
CA VAL A 114 3.93 10.28 -4.53
C VAL A 114 4.60 9.60 -5.71
N GLY A 115 4.01 8.51 -6.21
CA GLY A 115 4.46 7.80 -7.40
C GLY A 115 3.44 6.76 -7.85
N VAL A 116 3.74 6.05 -8.92
CA VAL A 116 2.88 5.02 -9.50
C VAL A 116 3.71 3.84 -10.01
N LEU A 117 3.16 2.63 -9.94
CA LEU A 117 3.76 1.46 -10.56
C LEU A 117 3.72 1.58 -12.09
N THR A 118 4.75 1.03 -12.75
CA THR A 118 4.74 0.92 -14.22
C THR A 118 3.79 -0.18 -14.67
N GLU A 119 3.42 -0.18 -15.94
CA GLU A 119 2.52 -1.19 -16.52
C GLU A 119 3.02 -2.63 -16.28
N SER A 120 4.32 -2.87 -16.44
CA SER A 120 4.93 -4.18 -16.15
C SER A 120 4.81 -4.55 -14.66
N GLN A 121 4.95 -3.59 -13.75
CA GLN A 121 4.79 -3.82 -12.32
C GLN A 121 3.32 -4.05 -11.94
N LEU A 122 2.38 -3.37 -12.59
CA LEU A 122 0.94 -3.60 -12.43
C LEU A 122 0.54 -5.00 -12.88
N LEU A 123 1.08 -5.50 -14.00
CA LEU A 123 0.85 -6.87 -14.47
C LEU A 123 1.40 -7.93 -13.49
N GLN A 124 2.57 -7.67 -12.91
CA GLN A 124 3.12 -8.55 -11.88
C GLN A 124 2.29 -8.51 -10.59
N LEU A 125 1.85 -7.31 -10.19
CA LEU A 125 0.98 -7.13 -9.03
C LEU A 125 -0.33 -7.91 -9.20
N SER A 126 -0.98 -7.82 -10.35
CA SER A 126 -2.24 -8.53 -10.61
C SER A 126 -2.05 -10.04 -10.61
N ALA A 127 -0.97 -10.55 -11.22
CA ALA A 127 -0.65 -11.97 -11.19
C ALA A 127 -0.45 -12.49 -9.76
N LEU A 128 0.29 -11.76 -8.91
CA LEU A 128 0.50 -12.12 -7.51
C LEU A 128 -0.82 -12.10 -6.70
N GLN A 129 -1.74 -11.20 -7.02
CA GLN A 129 -3.05 -11.16 -6.36
C GLN A 129 -3.93 -12.33 -6.72
N ILE A 130 -3.90 -12.81 -7.97
CA ILE A 130 -4.61 -14.03 -8.39
C ILE A 130 -4.05 -15.27 -7.67
N ILE A 131 -2.73 -15.35 -7.53
CA ILE A 131 -2.09 -16.41 -6.74
C ILE A 131 -2.53 -16.33 -5.28
N LEU A 132 -2.62 -15.12 -4.70
CA LEU A 132 -3.03 -14.91 -3.32
C LEU A 132 -4.48 -15.33 -3.04
N THR A 133 -5.37 -15.26 -4.03
CA THR A 133 -6.75 -15.74 -3.91
C THR A 133 -6.87 -17.26 -3.99
N GLY A 134 -5.76 -17.98 -4.21
CA GLY A 134 -5.76 -19.43 -4.40
C GLY A 134 -6.39 -19.84 -5.73
N THR A 135 -6.46 -18.92 -6.69
CA THR A 135 -6.99 -19.19 -8.02
C THR A 135 -5.89 -19.79 -8.88
N GLU A 136 -6.14 -20.97 -9.46
CA GLU A 136 -5.26 -21.54 -10.48
C GLU A 136 -5.49 -20.80 -11.80
N LEU A 137 -4.40 -20.39 -12.45
CA LEU A 137 -4.44 -19.84 -13.80
C LEU A 137 -4.35 -21.01 -14.78
N ASP A 138 -5.51 -21.50 -15.22
CA ASP A 138 -5.63 -22.49 -16.30
C ASP A 138 -5.21 -21.92 -17.67
#